data_AF-A0A9P7NF21-F1
#
_entry.id   AF-A0A9P7NF21-F1
#
_cell.length_a   1.000
_cell.length_b   1.000
_cell.length_c   1.000
_cell.angle_alpha   90.00
_cell.angle_beta   90.00
_cell.angle_gamma   90.00
#
_symmetry.space_group_name_H-M   'P 1'
#
loop_
_entity.id
_entity.type
_entity.pdbx_description
1 polymer ?
#
loop_
_entity_poly.entity_id
_entity_poly.type
_entity_poly.pdbx_seq_one_letter_code
_entity_poly.pdbx_strand_id
1 'polypeptide(L)'
;MLPLYSGKLRITSDNDEDLCVPYGGAAYDTEKAFDTMFDGKPTIDGWHEGANWSFDPEQRPADFADLSIRLSYPCFHLRWDIFERGWTELEWQYPPIIGEGGYVGSATSVRDSDKFLWFNSSLVDINDTVSFPLMRVPRGHGRFWWFGKLSNGTKIVPGNYSMRIAALRPYGEPRISDHWDIMDMDSHTIQISPGNRTNVTFASTKM
;
A
#
# COMPACT_ATOMS: atom_id res chain seq x y z
N MET A 1 4.13 22.06 14.62
CA MET A 1 3.99 23.39 14.00
C MET A 1 5.22 23.62 13.14
N LEU A 2 5.05 23.90 11.84
CA LEU A 2 6.16 24.03 10.89
C LEU A 2 6.51 25.52 10.74
N PRO A 3 7.76 25.96 11.01
CA PRO A 3 8.11 27.37 10.95
C PRO A 3 8.11 27.85 9.49
N LEU A 4 7.24 28.83 9.22
CA LEU A 4 7.09 29.47 7.92
C LEU A 4 7.67 30.88 8.00
N TYR A 5 8.48 31.23 7.00
CA TYR A 5 9.07 32.55 6.84
C TYR A 5 8.58 33.13 5.53
N SER A 6 8.27 34.42 5.55
CA SER A 6 7.92 35.16 4.34
C SER A 6 8.57 36.53 4.37
N GLY A 7 8.71 37.12 3.19
CA GLY A 7 9.28 38.44 3.03
C GLY A 7 9.21 38.90 1.59
N LYS A 8 9.97 39.95 1.28
CA LYS A 8 10.15 40.43 -0.08
C LYS A 8 11.59 40.87 -0.30
N LEU A 9 12.13 40.56 -1.46
CA LEU A 9 13.34 41.17 -1.98
C LEU A 9 12.92 42.44 -2.73
N ARG A 10 13.44 43.60 -2.30
CA ARG A 10 13.26 44.87 -3.02
C ARG A 10 14.56 45.17 -3.76
N ILE A 11 14.47 45.33 -5.06
CA ILE A 11 15.57 45.72 -5.94
C ILE A 11 15.23 47.13 -6.41
N THR A 12 16.07 48.10 -6.05
CA THR A 12 15.88 49.51 -6.40
C THR A 12 16.97 49.92 -7.39
N SER A 13 16.57 50.65 -8.43
CA SER A 13 17.45 51.20 -9.46
C SER A 13 17.70 52.68 -9.20
N ASP A 14 18.87 53.19 -9.61
CA ASP A 14 19.18 54.62 -9.58
C ASP A 14 18.32 55.44 -10.56
N ASN A 15 17.52 54.77 -11.42
CA ASN A 15 16.54 55.38 -12.33
C ASN A 15 15.13 55.50 -11.73
N ASP A 16 14.98 55.47 -10.40
CA ASP A 16 13.69 55.60 -9.68
C ASP A 16 12.69 54.44 -9.96
N GLU A 17 13.22 53.25 -10.28
CA GLU A 17 12.43 52.03 -10.47
C GLU A 17 12.61 51.07 -9.29
N ASP A 18 11.52 50.40 -8.91
CA ASP A 18 11.48 49.39 -7.84
C ASP A 18 10.87 48.07 -8.35
N LEU A 19 11.61 46.97 -8.19
CA LEU A 19 11.10 45.61 -8.35
C LEU A 19 10.97 44.95 -6.97
N CYS A 20 9.78 44.46 -6.64
CA CYS A 20 9.54 43.67 -5.43
C CYS A 20 9.22 42.22 -5.78
N VAL A 21 10.05 41.29 -5.31
CA VAL A 21 9.82 39.84 -5.45
C VAL A 21 9.43 39.27 -4.08
N PRO A 22 8.17 38.84 -3.87
CA PRO A 22 7.79 38.17 -2.63
C PRO A 22 8.45 36.78 -2.57
N TYR A 23 8.82 36.34 -1.37
CA TYR A 23 9.25 34.97 -1.13
C TYR A 23 8.56 34.39 0.11
N GLY A 24 8.41 33.07 0.10
CA GLY A 24 7.93 32.27 1.21
C GLY A 24 8.76 31.00 1.30
N GLY A 25 9.18 30.63 2.51
CA GLY A 25 10.05 29.50 2.75
C GLY A 25 9.71 28.80 4.05
N ALA A 26 9.95 27.50 4.07
CA ALA A 26 9.80 26.63 5.22
C ALA A 26 11.20 26.37 5.81
N ALA A 27 11.44 26.65 7.09
CA ALA A 27 12.74 26.31 7.73
C ALA A 27 12.61 25.02 8.53
N TYR A 28 12.31 23.93 7.84
CA TYR A 28 12.34 22.59 8.39
C TYR A 28 12.85 21.63 7.33
N ASP A 29 13.46 20.54 7.79
CA ASP A 29 13.81 19.42 6.92
C ASP A 29 12.50 18.74 6.50
N THR A 30 12.11 18.94 5.24
CA THR A 30 10.86 18.38 4.71
C THR A 30 10.86 16.87 4.74
N GLU A 31 12.01 16.21 4.64
CA GLU A 31 12.11 14.76 4.71
C GLU A 31 11.79 14.26 6.12
N LYS A 32 12.39 14.89 7.14
CA LYS A 32 12.20 14.52 8.55
C LYS A 32 10.88 15.00 9.15
N ALA A 33 10.27 16.03 8.58
CA ALA A 33 8.99 16.55 9.07
C ALA A 33 7.81 15.60 8.83
N PHE A 34 7.95 14.64 7.91
CA PHE A 34 6.90 13.68 7.51
C PHE A 34 7.34 12.22 7.69
N ASP A 35 8.09 11.95 8.75
CA ASP A 35 8.69 10.63 9.02
C ASP A 35 7.63 9.52 9.22
N THR A 36 6.50 9.84 9.84
CA THR A 36 5.40 8.89 10.06
C THR A 36 4.19 9.23 9.18
N MET A 37 3.92 8.38 8.19
CA MET A 37 2.77 8.44 7.31
C MET A 37 1.55 7.80 7.91
N PHE A 38 1.69 6.67 8.61
CA PHE A 38 0.55 5.96 9.20
C PHE A 38 0.16 6.55 10.56
N ASP A 39 -1.03 7.15 10.62
CA ASP A 39 -1.65 7.71 11.84
C ASP A 39 -2.33 6.58 12.64
N GLY A 40 -1.56 5.97 13.55
CA GLY A 40 -1.96 4.76 14.26
C GLY A 40 -1.54 3.49 13.54
N LYS A 41 -1.66 2.35 14.22
CA LYS A 41 -1.30 1.04 13.64
C LYS A 41 -2.32 0.69 12.56
N PRO A 42 -1.94 0.56 11.27
CA PRO A 42 -2.85 0.05 10.27
C PRO A 42 -3.29 -1.36 10.66
N THR A 43 -4.51 -1.73 10.30
CA THR A 43 -5.09 -3.03 10.67
C THR A 43 -5.52 -3.77 9.43
N ILE A 44 -5.43 -5.10 9.47
CA ILE A 44 -6.04 -5.96 8.47
C ILE A 44 -7.00 -6.85 9.24
N ASP A 45 -8.31 -6.74 9.00
CA ASP A 45 -9.24 -7.62 9.69
C ASP A 45 -9.05 -9.06 9.20
N GLY A 46 -9.10 -10.00 10.14
CA GLY A 46 -8.65 -11.38 9.92
C GLY A 46 -7.14 -11.59 10.08
N TRP A 47 -6.38 -10.56 10.43
CA TRP A 47 -4.96 -10.67 10.78
C TRP A 47 -4.76 -11.18 12.21
N HIS A 48 -4.29 -12.41 12.31
CA HIS A 48 -3.82 -13.07 13.52
C HIS A 48 -2.44 -13.71 13.22
N GLU A 49 -1.74 -14.30 14.20
CA GLU A 49 -0.53 -15.09 13.92
C GLU A 49 -0.85 -16.17 12.86
N GLY A 50 -0.45 -15.94 11.61
CA GLY A 50 -0.78 -16.81 10.47
C GLY A 50 -2.12 -16.52 9.79
N ALA A 51 -2.40 -15.26 9.42
CA ALA A 51 -3.56 -14.89 8.61
C ALA A 51 -3.76 -15.85 7.43
N ASN A 52 -4.95 -16.44 7.32
CA ASN A 52 -5.27 -17.49 6.36
C ASN A 52 -6.53 -17.12 5.57
N TRP A 53 -6.40 -17.04 4.24
CA TRP A 53 -7.50 -16.74 3.34
C TRP A 53 -7.61 -17.79 2.24
N SER A 54 -8.84 -18.12 1.84
CA SER A 54 -9.09 -18.93 0.64
C SER A 54 -9.67 -18.13 -0.52
N PHE A 55 -10.09 -16.90 -0.24
CA PHE A 55 -10.75 -15.97 -1.16
C PHE A 55 -11.97 -16.61 -1.85
N ASP A 56 -12.81 -17.26 -1.03
CA ASP A 56 -14.09 -17.87 -1.44
C ASP A 56 -15.27 -17.18 -0.71
N PRO A 57 -15.76 -16.05 -1.27
CA PRO A 57 -16.87 -15.31 -0.67
C PRO A 57 -18.21 -16.05 -0.72
N GLU A 58 -18.36 -17.09 -1.55
CA GLU A 58 -19.60 -17.90 -1.59
C GLU A 58 -19.72 -18.78 -0.34
N GLN A 59 -18.60 -19.31 0.16
CA GLN A 59 -18.55 -20.10 1.39
C GLN A 59 -18.49 -19.23 2.63
N ARG A 60 -17.65 -18.19 2.58
CA ARG A 60 -17.44 -17.29 3.71
C ARG A 60 -17.37 -15.86 3.19
N PRO A 61 -18.47 -15.08 3.29
CA PRO A 61 -18.52 -13.70 2.78
C PRO A 61 -17.43 -12.77 3.31
N ALA A 62 -16.86 -13.06 4.49
CA ALA A 62 -15.75 -12.34 5.11
C ALA A 62 -14.37 -13.01 4.90
N ASP A 63 -14.19 -13.79 3.83
CA ASP A 63 -12.92 -14.43 3.46
C ASP A 63 -12.11 -13.56 2.49
N PHE A 64 -11.63 -12.44 3.01
CA PHE A 64 -10.78 -11.49 2.30
C PHE A 64 -9.92 -10.70 3.30
N ALA A 65 -8.87 -10.05 2.80
CA ALA A 65 -8.09 -9.13 3.61
C ALA A 65 -8.73 -7.74 3.58
N ASP A 66 -9.12 -7.23 4.74
CA ASP A 66 -9.70 -5.90 4.91
C ASP A 66 -8.69 -4.95 5.55
N LEU A 67 -7.91 -4.28 4.71
CA LEU A 67 -6.89 -3.33 5.15
C LEU A 67 -7.51 -1.98 5.46
N SER A 68 -7.42 -1.54 6.71
CA SER A 68 -7.76 -0.19 7.15
C SER A 68 -6.49 0.58 7.52
N ILE A 69 -6.26 1.69 6.84
CA ILE A 69 -5.14 2.60 7.09
C ILE A 69 -5.63 4.01 7.33
N ARG A 70 -4.83 4.81 8.04
CA ARG A 70 -5.01 6.25 8.13
C ARG A 70 -3.72 6.94 7.79
N LEU A 71 -3.72 7.80 6.78
CA LEU A 71 -2.56 8.58 6.39
C LEU A 71 -2.58 9.95 7.05
N SER A 72 -1.49 10.30 7.73
CA SER A 72 -1.22 11.63 8.31
C SER A 72 -1.03 12.70 7.24
N TYR A 73 -0.49 12.32 6.08
CA TYR A 73 -0.13 13.19 4.97
C TYR A 73 -0.52 12.53 3.63
N PRO A 74 -0.77 13.31 2.56
CA PRO A 74 -0.93 12.72 1.24
C PRO A 74 0.37 12.05 0.79
N CYS A 75 0.28 10.97 0.03
CA CYS A 75 1.44 10.28 -0.53
C CYS A 75 1.34 10.16 -2.06
N PHE A 76 2.49 10.15 -2.73
CA PHE A 76 2.50 9.94 -4.18
C PHE A 76 2.36 8.47 -4.54
N HIS A 77 2.92 7.57 -3.73
CA HIS A 77 2.78 6.12 -3.88
C HIS A 77 2.27 5.52 -2.56
N LEU A 78 1.15 4.81 -2.62
CA LEU A 78 0.76 3.82 -1.62
C LEU A 78 0.87 2.44 -2.26
N ARG A 79 1.57 1.52 -1.61
CA ARG A 79 1.85 0.18 -2.12
C ARG A 79 1.33 -0.89 -1.16
N TRP A 80 0.83 -1.97 -1.75
CA TRP A 80 0.53 -3.23 -1.09
C TRP A 80 1.10 -4.33 -1.98
N ASP A 81 2.25 -4.85 -1.57
CA ASP A 81 3.06 -5.78 -2.34
C ASP A 81 3.11 -7.14 -1.65
N ILE A 82 3.09 -8.21 -2.45
CA ILE A 82 3.16 -9.60 -2.00
C ILE A 82 4.51 -10.18 -2.42
N PHE A 83 5.14 -10.88 -1.50
CA PHE A 83 6.44 -11.51 -1.67
C PHE A 83 6.40 -12.99 -1.30
N GLU A 84 7.33 -13.77 -1.83
CA GLU A 84 7.53 -15.16 -1.44
C GLU A 84 7.80 -15.29 0.06
N ARG A 85 7.54 -16.49 0.60
CA ARG A 85 7.78 -16.80 2.00
C ARG A 85 9.24 -16.51 2.37
N GLY A 86 9.43 -15.83 3.49
CA GLY A 86 10.75 -15.60 4.06
C GLY A 86 11.48 -14.39 3.47
N TRP A 87 10.84 -13.69 2.53
CA TRP A 87 11.30 -12.39 2.06
C TRP A 87 11.49 -11.42 3.24
N THR A 88 12.55 -10.61 3.16
CA THR A 88 12.87 -9.58 4.16
C THR A 88 13.06 -8.21 3.51
N GLU A 89 12.87 -7.14 4.28
CA GLU A 89 13.01 -5.76 3.77
C GLU A 89 14.42 -5.48 3.19
N LEU A 90 15.45 -6.22 3.62
CA LEU A 90 16.82 -6.11 3.09
C LEU A 90 16.92 -6.50 1.61
N GLU A 91 15.97 -7.30 1.11
CA GLU A 91 15.93 -7.77 -0.28
C GLU A 91 15.09 -6.83 -1.17
N TRP A 92 14.45 -5.81 -0.57
CA TRP A 92 13.55 -4.92 -1.29
C TRP A 92 14.30 -4.00 -2.26
N GLN A 93 13.79 -3.90 -3.48
CA GLN A 93 14.31 -3.01 -4.53
C GLN A 93 13.18 -2.34 -5.30
N TYR A 94 13.43 -1.11 -5.75
CA TYR A 94 12.48 -0.33 -6.54
C TYR A 94 13.01 -0.04 -7.96
N PRO A 95 12.16 -0.16 -9.01
CA PRO A 95 10.80 -0.70 -8.94
C PRO A 95 10.82 -2.23 -8.77
N PRO A 96 9.87 -2.82 -8.02
CA PRO A 96 9.80 -4.27 -7.91
C PRO A 96 9.38 -4.90 -9.24
N ILE A 97 10.03 -6.00 -9.61
CA ILE A 97 9.84 -6.73 -10.87
C ILE A 97 9.38 -8.15 -10.55
N ILE A 98 8.29 -8.60 -11.17
CA ILE A 98 7.69 -9.91 -10.88
C ILE A 98 8.73 -11.01 -11.11
N GLY A 99 8.95 -11.86 -10.10
CA GLY A 99 9.92 -12.95 -10.12
C GLY A 99 11.33 -12.57 -9.67
N GLU A 100 11.59 -11.30 -9.37
CA GLU A 100 12.88 -10.84 -8.83
C GLU A 100 12.75 -10.48 -7.34
N GLY A 101 13.77 -10.80 -6.54
CA GLY A 101 13.80 -10.49 -5.11
C GLY A 101 12.60 -11.04 -4.33
N GLY A 102 12.04 -12.18 -4.77
CA GLY A 102 10.84 -12.79 -4.20
C GLY A 102 9.55 -12.04 -4.48
N TYR A 103 9.52 -10.98 -5.31
CA TYR A 103 8.30 -10.23 -5.57
C TYR A 103 7.32 -11.01 -6.44
N VAL A 104 6.14 -11.28 -5.89
CA VAL A 104 5.06 -12.03 -6.57
C VAL A 104 4.16 -11.08 -7.38
N GLY A 105 3.91 -9.90 -6.84
CA GLY A 105 3.05 -8.89 -7.46
C GLY A 105 2.43 -7.94 -6.44
N SER A 106 1.77 -6.89 -6.91
CA SER A 106 1.00 -6.02 -6.03
C SER A 106 -0.43 -6.54 -5.88
N ALA A 107 -1.01 -6.34 -4.71
CA ALA A 107 -2.41 -6.59 -4.47
C ALA A 107 -3.30 -5.64 -5.29
N THR A 108 -4.59 -5.95 -5.32
CA THR A 108 -5.64 -5.05 -5.79
C THR A 108 -6.63 -4.79 -4.68
N SER A 109 -7.35 -3.68 -4.72
CA SER A 109 -8.54 -3.48 -3.88
C SER A 109 -9.79 -3.54 -4.73
N VAL A 110 -10.88 -4.09 -4.21
CA VAL A 110 -12.21 -3.82 -4.74
C VAL A 110 -12.44 -2.32 -4.79
N ARG A 111 -13.02 -1.82 -5.88
CA ARG A 111 -13.28 -0.40 -6.08
C ARG A 111 -14.28 0.09 -5.02
N ASP A 112 -14.01 1.28 -4.48
CA ASP A 112 -14.90 1.96 -3.53
C ASP A 112 -15.24 1.15 -2.26
N SER A 113 -14.36 0.22 -1.85
CA SER A 113 -14.54 -0.61 -0.63
C SER A 113 -14.74 0.22 0.63
N ASP A 114 -14.24 1.45 0.67
CA ASP A 114 -14.39 2.41 1.76
C ASP A 114 -15.81 2.95 1.94
N LYS A 115 -16.68 2.81 0.93
CA LYS A 115 -18.09 3.23 1.00
C LYS A 115 -19.01 2.20 1.65
N PHE A 116 -18.51 1.00 1.91
CA PHE A 116 -19.31 -0.12 2.42
C PHE A 116 -18.86 -0.54 3.82
N LEU A 117 -19.84 -0.86 4.68
CA LEU A 117 -19.57 -1.35 6.04
C LEU A 117 -19.10 -2.81 6.04
N TRP A 118 -19.70 -3.63 5.17
CA TRP A 118 -19.41 -5.05 4.99
C TRP A 118 -19.49 -5.43 3.51
N PHE A 119 -18.93 -6.59 3.15
CA PHE A 119 -19.05 -7.14 1.80
C PHE A 119 -20.49 -7.64 1.55
N ASN A 120 -21.03 -7.29 0.38
CA ASN A 120 -22.30 -7.81 -0.12
C ASN A 120 -22.19 -7.99 -1.64
N SER A 121 -22.23 -9.24 -2.10
CA SER A 121 -22.06 -9.61 -3.51
C SER A 121 -23.15 -9.06 -4.43
N SER A 122 -24.30 -8.64 -3.90
CA SER A 122 -25.36 -8.00 -4.68
C SER A 122 -25.11 -6.51 -4.95
N LEU A 123 -24.19 -5.89 -4.21
CA LEU A 123 -23.88 -4.45 -4.29
C LEU A 123 -22.48 -4.17 -4.84
N VAL A 124 -21.59 -5.15 -4.76
CA VAL A 124 -20.16 -4.99 -5.01
C VAL A 124 -19.66 -6.14 -5.89
N ASP A 125 -19.03 -5.80 -7.02
CA ASP A 125 -18.34 -6.76 -7.87
C ASP A 125 -16.90 -6.93 -7.42
N ILE A 126 -16.54 -8.14 -6.97
CA ILE A 126 -15.18 -8.48 -6.52
C ILE A 126 -14.13 -8.38 -7.64
N ASN A 127 -14.55 -8.37 -8.90
CA ASN A 127 -13.67 -8.29 -10.06
C ASN A 127 -13.42 -6.85 -10.51
N ASP A 128 -14.27 -5.89 -10.11
CA ASP A 128 -14.02 -4.46 -10.32
C ASP A 128 -13.04 -3.95 -9.26
N THR A 129 -11.77 -3.91 -9.68
CA THR A 129 -10.65 -3.66 -8.79
C THR A 129 -9.81 -2.48 -9.23
N VAL A 130 -9.22 -1.78 -8.27
CA VAL A 130 -8.10 -0.85 -8.47
C VAL A 130 -6.79 -1.54 -8.10
N SER A 131 -5.74 -1.34 -8.91
CA SER A 131 -4.45 -1.99 -8.70
C SER A 131 -3.49 -1.09 -7.94
N PHE A 132 -2.73 -1.67 -7.00
CA PHE A 132 -1.58 -0.99 -6.41
C PHE A 132 -0.39 -1.00 -7.41
N PRO A 133 0.50 0.01 -7.40
CA PRO A 133 0.52 1.17 -6.52
C PRO A 133 -0.63 2.15 -6.77
N LEU A 134 -1.24 2.66 -5.70
CA LEU A 134 -2.15 3.80 -5.79
C LEU A 134 -1.33 5.09 -5.83
N MET A 135 -1.72 5.98 -6.73
CA MET A 135 -0.99 7.21 -7.02
C MET A 135 -1.75 8.43 -6.50
N ARG A 136 -1.01 9.41 -5.93
CA ARG A 136 -1.58 10.67 -5.40
C ARG A 136 -2.72 10.43 -4.41
N VAL A 137 -2.46 9.60 -3.40
CA VAL A 137 -3.45 9.27 -2.37
C VAL A 137 -3.56 10.44 -1.39
N PRO A 138 -4.77 10.96 -1.13
CA PRO A 138 -4.97 12.05 -0.18
C PRO A 138 -4.71 11.58 1.26
N ARG A 139 -4.48 12.57 2.15
CA ARG A 139 -4.53 12.35 3.59
C ARG A 139 -5.91 11.83 3.99
N GLY A 140 -5.98 10.93 4.96
CA GLY A 140 -7.24 10.48 5.55
C GLY A 140 -7.31 8.98 5.74
N HIS A 141 -8.53 8.49 5.96
CA HIS A 141 -8.79 7.05 6.10
C HIS A 141 -8.88 6.39 4.72
N GLY A 142 -8.29 5.21 4.59
CA GLY A 142 -8.44 4.33 3.44
C GLY A 142 -8.80 2.92 3.90
N ARG A 143 -9.77 2.30 3.24
CA ARG A 143 -10.17 0.90 3.46
C ARG A 143 -10.09 0.13 2.16
N PHE A 144 -9.38 -0.98 2.15
CA PHE A 144 -9.08 -1.75 0.94
C PHE A 144 -9.41 -3.22 1.15
N TRP A 145 -10.16 -3.79 0.21
CA TRP A 145 -10.56 -5.20 0.26
C TRP A 145 -9.84 -6.00 -0.82
N TRP A 146 -9.04 -6.97 -0.41
CA TRP A 146 -8.29 -7.81 -1.32
C TRP A 146 -8.79 -9.26 -1.33
N PHE A 147 -9.27 -9.71 -2.49
CA PHE A 147 -9.77 -11.07 -2.76
C PHE A 147 -8.74 -11.93 -3.54
N GLY A 148 -7.46 -11.65 -3.39
CA GLY A 148 -6.37 -12.43 -3.99
C GLY A 148 -6.05 -12.10 -5.46
N LYS A 149 -6.73 -11.15 -6.10
CA LYS A 149 -6.36 -10.68 -7.45
C LYS A 149 -5.09 -9.81 -7.36
N LEU A 150 -4.15 -10.03 -8.28
CA LEU A 150 -2.90 -9.27 -8.39
C LEU A 150 -3.02 -8.20 -9.48
N SER A 151 -2.15 -7.19 -9.44
CA SER A 151 -2.13 -6.06 -10.37
C SER A 151 -1.91 -6.45 -11.83
N ASN A 152 -1.27 -7.61 -12.08
CA ASN A 152 -1.10 -8.19 -13.41
C ASN A 152 -2.37 -8.90 -13.94
N GLY A 153 -3.46 -8.92 -13.18
CA GLY A 153 -4.75 -9.55 -13.52
C GLY A 153 -4.87 -11.02 -13.14
N THR A 154 -3.79 -11.67 -12.69
CA THR A 154 -3.82 -13.06 -12.21
C THR A 154 -4.37 -13.15 -10.79
N LYS A 155 -4.85 -14.33 -10.40
CA LYS A 155 -5.19 -14.63 -8.99
C LYS A 155 -3.99 -15.27 -8.32
N ILE A 156 -3.71 -14.87 -7.08
CA ILE A 156 -2.68 -15.47 -6.25
C ILE A 156 -2.98 -16.97 -6.07
N VAL A 157 -1.94 -17.79 -6.19
CA VAL A 157 -2.06 -19.24 -6.01
C VAL A 157 -1.96 -19.62 -4.53
N PRO A 158 -2.47 -20.79 -4.12
CA PRO A 158 -2.29 -21.28 -2.76
C PRO A 158 -0.80 -21.41 -2.41
N GLY A 159 -0.43 -20.96 -1.21
CA GLY A 159 0.95 -20.89 -0.78
C GLY A 159 1.15 -20.03 0.46
N ASN A 160 2.41 -19.92 0.89
CA ASN A 160 2.80 -19.05 2.00
C ASN A 160 3.57 -17.86 1.44
N TYR A 161 3.25 -16.67 1.93
CA TYR A 161 3.81 -15.42 1.42
C TYR A 161 4.15 -14.47 2.56
N SER A 162 4.97 -13.48 2.25
CA SER A 162 5.14 -12.25 3.02
C SER A 162 4.41 -11.12 2.29
N MET A 163 4.14 -10.01 2.96
CA MET A 163 3.62 -8.83 2.30
C MET A 163 4.27 -7.57 2.84
N ARG A 164 4.13 -6.46 2.10
CA ARG A 164 4.67 -5.15 2.45
C ARG A 164 3.63 -4.11 2.11
N ILE A 165 3.23 -3.32 3.09
CA ILE A 165 2.36 -2.16 2.91
C ILE A 165 3.17 -0.92 3.23
N ALA A 166 3.28 -0.01 2.28
CA ALA A 166 4.18 1.13 2.42
C ALA A 166 3.63 2.38 1.73
N ALA A 167 3.83 3.53 2.36
CA ALA A 167 3.51 4.84 1.80
C ALA A 167 4.81 5.63 1.59
N LEU A 168 5.02 6.14 0.39
CA LEU A 168 6.15 7.01 0.10
C LEU A 168 5.94 8.34 0.82
N ARG A 169 6.92 8.75 1.64
CA ARG A 169 6.89 10.01 2.37
C ARG A 169 6.85 11.20 1.40
N PRO A 170 6.24 12.33 1.75
CA PRO A 170 6.31 13.55 0.95
C PRO A 170 7.76 13.89 0.57
N TYR A 171 7.99 14.16 -0.72
CA TYR A 171 9.32 14.41 -1.29
C TYR A 171 10.31 13.24 -1.22
N GLY A 172 9.85 12.04 -0.86
CA GLY A 172 10.68 10.84 -0.81
C GLY A 172 11.15 10.38 -2.19
N GLU A 173 12.38 9.85 -2.26
CA GLU A 173 12.92 9.18 -3.44
C GLU A 173 12.52 7.70 -3.39
N PRO A 174 11.68 7.19 -4.31
CA PRO A 174 11.16 5.84 -4.24
C PRO A 174 12.24 4.74 -4.28
N ARG A 175 13.45 5.04 -4.78
CA ARG A 175 14.58 4.10 -4.81
C ARG A 175 15.28 3.89 -3.46
N ILE A 176 14.98 4.69 -2.45
CA ILE A 176 15.59 4.60 -1.12
C ILE A 176 14.54 4.05 -0.16
N SER A 177 14.77 2.87 0.44
CA SER A 177 13.77 2.23 1.30
C SER A 177 13.37 3.09 2.51
N ASP A 178 14.34 3.79 3.11
CA ASP A 178 14.12 4.68 4.26
C ASP A 178 13.19 5.88 3.97
N HIS A 179 12.92 6.18 2.69
CA HIS A 179 11.96 7.22 2.30
C HIS A 179 10.51 6.70 2.28
N TRP A 180 10.31 5.41 2.52
CA TRP A 180 9.01 4.79 2.70
C TRP A 180 8.72 4.65 4.18
N ASP A 181 7.52 5.06 4.59
CA ASP A 181 6.97 4.58 5.85
C ASP A 181 6.35 3.21 5.57
N ILE A 182 6.83 2.18 6.26
CA ILE A 182 6.43 0.79 6.08
C ILE A 182 5.58 0.41 7.28
N MET A 183 4.42 -0.18 7.00
CA MET A 183 3.57 -0.73 8.05
C MET A 183 4.34 -1.80 8.82
N ASP A 184 4.49 -1.60 10.13
CA ASP A 184 5.03 -2.65 11.00
C ASP A 184 4.05 -3.82 11.06
N MET A 185 4.48 -4.94 10.52
CA MET A 185 3.69 -6.17 10.44
C MET A 185 4.31 -7.29 11.28
N ASP A 186 4.95 -6.97 12.41
CA ASP A 186 5.36 -7.87 13.52
C ASP A 186 6.01 -9.21 13.10
N SER A 187 6.46 -9.37 11.84
CA SER A 187 6.85 -10.61 11.15
C SER A 187 5.80 -11.71 11.08
N HIS A 188 4.80 -11.61 10.17
CA HIS A 188 3.84 -12.72 9.98
C HIS A 188 3.60 -13.05 8.51
N THR A 189 3.80 -14.34 8.20
CA THR A 189 3.49 -14.95 6.91
C THR A 189 1.98 -15.02 6.70
N ILE A 190 1.53 -14.74 5.48
CA ILE A 190 0.16 -15.00 5.06
C ILE A 190 0.09 -16.38 4.42
N GLN A 191 -0.98 -17.11 4.70
CA GLN A 191 -1.27 -18.39 4.07
C GLN A 191 -2.48 -18.22 3.14
N ILE A 192 -2.31 -18.60 1.88
CA ILE A 192 -3.40 -18.73 0.93
C ILE A 192 -3.74 -20.20 0.81
N SER A 193 -4.94 -20.56 1.25
CA SER A 193 -5.45 -21.93 1.16
C SER A 193 -6.11 -22.18 -0.21
N PRO A 194 -6.14 -23.43 -0.70
CA PRO A 194 -6.96 -23.77 -1.85
C PRO A 194 -8.41 -23.44 -1.55
N GLY A 195 -9.03 -22.57 -2.36
CA GLY A 195 -10.47 -22.38 -2.34
C GLY A 195 -11.13 -23.74 -2.55
N ASN A 196 -12.08 -24.10 -1.68
CA ASN A 196 -12.63 -25.46 -1.63
C ASN A 196 -13.62 -25.68 -2.78
N ARG A 197 -13.11 -25.67 -4.03
CA ARG A 197 -13.77 -26.27 -5.18
C ARG A 197 -13.35 -27.73 -5.19
N THR A 198 -14.22 -28.56 -4.63
CA THR A 198 -14.22 -30.03 -4.66
C THR A 198 -13.26 -30.66 -5.69
N ASN A 199 -12.24 -31.36 -5.15
CA ASN A 199 -11.46 -32.47 -5.72
C ASN A 199 -11.02 -32.37 -7.19
N VAL A 200 -9.79 -31.93 -7.42
CA VAL A 200 -8.99 -32.49 -8.52
C VAL A 200 -8.09 -33.56 -7.92
N THR A 201 -8.46 -34.81 -8.17
CA THR A 201 -7.72 -36.02 -7.80
C THR A 201 -6.28 -35.91 -8.31
N PHE A 202 -5.32 -35.69 -7.41
CA PHE A 202 -3.92 -35.94 -7.73
C PHE A 202 -3.74 -37.45 -7.83
N ALA A 203 -3.83 -37.98 -9.04
CA ALA A 203 -3.34 -39.32 -9.34
C ALA A 203 -1.81 -39.30 -9.14
N SER A 204 -1.35 -39.82 -8.00
CA SER A 204 0.06 -40.19 -7.82
C SER A 204 0.43 -41.18 -8.91
N THR A 205 1.20 -40.74 -9.90
CA THR A 205 1.97 -41.64 -10.74
C THR A 205 3.33 -41.79 -10.09
N LYS A 206 3.54 -42.93 -9.44
CA LYS A 206 4.89 -43.42 -9.12
C LYS A 206 5.56 -43.85 -10.42
N MET A 207 6.76 -43.35 -10.67
CA MET A 207 7.87 -44.14 -11.24
C MET A 207 9.06 -43.98 -10.32
#